data_AF-T2I7V3-F1
#
_entry.id   AF-T2I7V3-F1
#
_cell.length_a   1.000
_cell.length_b   1.000
_cell.length_c   1.000
_cell.angle_alpha   90.00
_cell.angle_beta   90.00
_cell.angle_gamma   90.00
#
_symmetry.space_group_name_H-M   'P 1'
#
loop_
_entity.id
_entity.type
_entity.pdbx_description
1 polymer ?
#
loop_
_entity_poly.entity_id
_entity_poly.type
_entity_poly.pdbx_seq_one_letter_code
_entity_poly.pdbx_strand_id
1 'polypeptide(L)' 'MRGRDVRRVQIELRERGYLTNDDDVDDIYGPKTEAAVRQFQTDQGIMIDGVVGPETYGQLGID' A
#
# COMPACT_ATOMS: atom_id res chain seq x y z
N MET A 1 -9.47 -3.31 6.73
CA MET A 1 -9.19 -3.70 5.33
C MET A 1 -9.65 -5.13 5.12
N ARG A 2 -10.34 -5.46 4.01
CA ARG A 2 -10.66 -6.85 3.64
C ARG A 2 -9.62 -7.34 2.62
N GLY A 3 -9.41 -8.65 2.46
CA GLY A 3 -8.35 -9.20 1.59
C GLY A 3 -8.33 -8.65 0.16
N ARG A 4 -9.51 -8.39 -0.45
CA ARG A 4 -9.60 -7.73 -1.77
C ARG A 4 -9.09 -6.29 -1.80
N ASP A 5 -9.26 -5.54 -0.71
CA ASP A 5 -8.79 -4.16 -0.60
C ASP A 5 -7.27 -4.15 -0.41
N VAL A 6 -6.74 -5.11 0.37
CA VAL A 6 -5.30 -5.30 0.55
C VAL A 6 -4.63 -5.61 -0.78
N ARG A 7 -5.21 -6.53 -1.57
CA ARG A 7 -4.69 -6.88 -2.89
C ARG A 7 -4.54 -5.67 -3.81
N ARG A 8 -5.54 -4.79 -3.84
CA ARG A 8 -5.50 -3.57 -4.67
C ARG A 8 -4.36 -2.66 -4.24
N VAL A 9 -4.20 -2.45 -2.93
CA VAL A 9 -3.08 -1.68 -2.37
C VAL A 9 -1.74 -2.30 -2.77
N GLN A 10 -1.58 -3.62 -2.60
CA GLN A 10 -0.34 -4.31 -2.93
C GLN A 10 -0.02 -4.21 -4.44
N ILE A 11 -1.01 -4.31 -5.31
CA ILE A 11 -0.83 -4.12 -6.76
C ILE A 11 -0.35 -2.70 -7.07
N GLU A 12 -1.01 -1.67 -6.56
CA GLU A 12 -0.62 -0.28 -6.81
C GLU A 12 0.77 0.02 -6.26
N LEU A 13 1.09 -0.46 -5.06
CA LEU A 13 2.42 -0.31 -4.48
C LEU A 13 3.47 -1.02 -5.31
N ARG A 14 3.18 -2.21 -5.86
CA ARG A 14 4.09 -2.92 -6.76
C ARG A 14 4.29 -2.18 -8.08
N GLU A 15 3.21 -1.71 -8.70
CA GLU A 15 3.27 -0.95 -9.96
C GLU A 15 4.07 0.36 -9.81
N ARG A 16 4.07 0.93 -8.61
CA ARG A 16 4.85 2.13 -8.27
C ARG A 16 6.24 1.83 -7.73
N GLY A 17 6.63 0.55 -7.61
CA GLY A 17 7.97 0.11 -7.21
C GLY A 17 8.22 0.01 -5.70
N TYR A 18 7.19 0.11 -4.86
CA TYR A 18 7.29 -0.04 -3.40
C TYR A 18 7.22 -1.50 -2.93
N LEU A 19 6.67 -2.39 -3.76
CA LEU A 19 6.76 -3.84 -3.60
C LEU A 19 7.44 -4.42 -4.84
N THR A 20 8.38 -5.36 -4.66
CA THR A 20 9.25 -5.81 -5.74
C THR A 20 9.20 -7.31 -5.99
N ASN A 21 8.63 -8.10 -5.08
CA ASN A 21 8.46 -9.55 -5.28
C ASN A 21 6.99 -9.88 -5.59
N ASP A 22 6.78 -10.86 -6.47
CA ASP A 22 5.42 -11.31 -6.80
C ASP A 22 4.69 -11.91 -5.59
N ASP A 23 5.44 -12.53 -4.66
CA ASP A 23 4.91 -13.09 -3.42
C ASP A 23 4.44 -12.02 -2.42
N ASP A 24 4.69 -10.73 -2.66
CA ASP A 24 4.24 -9.64 -1.79
C ASP A 24 2.79 -9.20 -2.07
N VAL A 25 2.14 -9.76 -3.12
CA VAL A 25 0.70 -9.59 -3.43
C VAL A 25 -0.07 -10.83 -2.97
N ASP A 26 -0.18 -11.00 -1.65
CA ASP A 26 -0.73 -12.18 -0.97
C ASP A 26 -2.10 -11.96 -0.31
N ASP A 27 -2.72 -10.80 -0.54
CA ASP A 27 -3.99 -10.35 0.06
C ASP A 27 -3.91 -10.11 1.59
N ILE A 28 -2.71 -10.16 2.19
CA ILE A 28 -2.47 -9.99 3.63
C ILE A 28 -1.74 -8.67 3.90
N TYR A 29 -2.32 -7.86 4.79
CA TYR A 29 -1.65 -6.63 5.24
C TYR A 29 -0.59 -6.99 6.28
N GLY A 30 0.56 -7.46 5.80
CA GLY A 30 1.69 -7.85 6.62
C GLY A 30 2.76 -6.75 6.75
N PRO A 31 3.85 -7.03 7.49
CA PRO A 31 4.93 -6.06 7.74
C PRO A 31 5.55 -5.48 6.47
N LYS A 32 5.60 -6.26 5.38
CA LYS A 32 6.11 -5.79 4.08
C LYS A 32 5.18 -4.76 3.44
N THR A 33 3.87 -5.02 3.42
CA THR A 33 2.88 -4.08 2.91
C THR A 33 2.85 -2.81 3.76
N GLU A 34 2.95 -2.92 5.10
CA GLU A 34 3.04 -1.76 5.98
C GLU A 34 4.29 -0.90 5.66
N ALA A 35 5.46 -1.51 5.52
CA ALA A 35 6.69 -0.80 5.16
C ALA A 35 6.58 -0.10 3.81
N ALA A 36 6.00 -0.76 2.81
CA ALA A 36 5.74 -0.18 1.49
C ALA A 36 4.76 1.01 1.57
N VAL A 37 3.70 0.90 2.38
CA VAL A 37 2.76 2.01 2.62
C VAL A 37 3.46 3.18 3.30
N ARG A 38 4.30 2.95 4.31
CA ARG A 38 5.06 4.02 4.97
C ARG A 38 6.00 4.73 4.00
N GLN A 39 6.68 3.99 3.12
CA GLN A 39 7.55 4.58 2.12
C GLN A 39 6.74 5.41 1.11
N PHE A 40 5.61 4.88 0.63
CA PHE A 40 4.70 5.62 -0.23
C PHE A 40 4.18 6.90 0.43
N GLN A 41 3.71 6.81 1.67
CA GLN A 41 3.24 7.97 2.45
C GLN A 41 4.33 9.04 2.59
N THR A 42 5.58 8.61 2.80
CA THR A 42 6.75 9.52 2.87
C THR A 42 6.94 10.25 1.55
N ASP A 43 6.91 9.54 0.43
CA ASP A 43 7.13 10.11 -0.91
C ASP A 43 5.99 11.03 -1.36
N GLN A 44 4.76 10.75 -0.92
CA GLN A 44 3.59 11.60 -1.18
C GLN A 44 3.49 12.80 -0.22
N GLY A 45 4.31 12.85 0.83
CA GLY A 45 4.28 13.93 1.82
C GLY A 45 3.01 13.97 2.67
N ILE A 46 2.40 12.80 2.92
CA ILE A 46 1.19 12.64 3.75
C ILE A 46 1.54 12.04 5.12
N MET A 47 0.54 11.81 5.99
CA MET A 47 0.77 11.19 7.30
C MET A 47 1.40 9.80 7.15
N ILE A 48 2.52 9.57 7.84
CA ILE A 48 3.32 8.33 7.76
C ILE A 48 2.98 7.39 8.94
N ASP A 49 1.77 6.85 8.92
CA ASP A 49 1.28 5.96 9.99
C ASP A 49 1.33 4.47 9.60
N GLY A 50 1.58 4.15 8.32
CA GLY A 50 1.50 2.78 7.80
C GLY A 50 0.07 2.26 7.71
N VAL A 51 -0.93 3.14 7.67
CA VAL A 51 -2.36 2.79 7.56
C VAL A 51 -2.90 3.31 6.24
N VAL A 52 -3.55 2.44 5.46
CA VAL A 52 -4.25 2.89 4.25
C VAL A 52 -5.61 3.47 4.64
N GLY A 53 -5.60 4.74 5.03
CA GLY A 53 -6.80 5.55 5.25
C GLY A 53 -7.28 6.24 3.97
N PRO A 54 -8.34 7.07 4.05
CA PRO A 54 -8.90 7.78 2.88
C PRO A 54 -7.88 8.61 2.09
N GLU A 55 -6.93 9.26 2.79
CA GLU A 55 -5.86 10.03 2.15
C GLU A 55 -4.92 9.12 1.33
N THR A 56 -4.48 8.01 1.92
CA THR A 56 -3.64 7.02 1.22
C THR A 56 -4.40 6.37 0.05
N TYR A 57 -5.68 6.03 0.22
CA TYR A 57 -6.52 5.51 -0.85
C TYR A 57 -6.64 6.49 -2.02
N GLY A 58 -6.85 7.78 -1.73
CA GLY A 58 -6.89 8.83 -2.73
C GLY A 58 -5.58 8.97 -3.50
N GLN A 59 -4.44 8.93 -2.82
CA GLN A 59 -3.12 8.99 -3.49
C GLN A 59 -2.82 7.72 -4.29
N LEU A 60 -3.32 6.56 -3.85
CA LEU A 60 -3.23 5.29 -4.57
C LEU A 60 -4.23 5.19 -5.74
N GLY A 61 -5.19 6.11 -5.87
CA GLY A 61 -6.22 6.04 -6.91
C GLY A 61 -7.18 4.85 -6.74
N ILE A 62 -7.39 4.42 -5.50
CA ILE A 62 -8.24 3.29 -5.14
C ILE A 62 -9.54 3.83 -4.54
N ASP A 63 -10.64 3.75 -5.31
CA ASP A 63 -12.02 4.01 -4.86
C ASP A 63 -12.72 2.75 -4.31
#